data_AF-A0A6A3YQG7-F1
#
_entry.id   AF-A0A6A3YQG7-F1
#
_cell.length_a   1.000
_cell.length_b   1.000
_cell.length_c   1.000
_cell.angle_alpha   90.00
_cell.angle_beta   90.00
_cell.angle_gamma   90.00
#
_symmetry.space_group_name_H-M   'P 1'
#
loop_
_entity.id
_entity.type
_entity.pdbx_description
1 polymer ?
#
loop_
_entity_poly.entity_id
_entity_poly.type
_entity_poly.pdbx_seq_one_letter_code
_entity_poly.pdbx_strand_id
1 'polypeptide(L)'
;MVRTIAKVFYWRGMEADVHKLVDNCIVCLKAKHPTTRFGKLPPKSVEVRPWFEIAVDSIDPYGKKRVSALTIIDIATRLIEILPTLYCNEYGGGVPDGPGSARTARSASAR
;
A
#
# COMPACT_ATOMS: atom_id res chain seq x y z
N MET A 1 -3.08 -31.98 -1.07
CA MET A 1 -3.67 -32.68 0.09
C MET A 1 -4.23 -34.04 -0.30
N VAL A 2 -5.19 -34.11 -1.24
CA VAL A 2 -5.83 -35.37 -1.71
C VAL A 2 -4.82 -36.47 -2.05
N ARG A 3 -3.82 -36.18 -2.90
CA ARG A 3 -2.80 -37.16 -3.33
C ARG A 3 -1.93 -37.72 -2.19
N THR A 4 -1.77 -36.97 -1.09
CA THR A 4 -0.96 -37.42 0.06
C THR A 4 -1.77 -38.36 0.96
N ILE A 5 -3.03 -38.00 1.22
CA ILE A 5 -3.95 -38.80 2.05
C ILE A 5 -4.27 -40.14 1.36
N ALA A 6 -4.44 -40.12 0.03
CA ALA A 6 -4.73 -41.29 -0.78
C ALA A 6 -3.63 -42.38 -0.77
N LYS A 7 -2.42 -42.07 -0.28
CA LYS A 7 -1.35 -43.07 -0.14
C LYS A 7 -1.60 -44.07 0.99
N VAL A 8 -2.40 -43.68 1.98
CA VAL A 8 -2.55 -44.44 3.24
C VAL A 8 -4.02 -44.70 3.58
N PHE A 9 -4.94 -43.86 3.10
CA PHE A 9 -6.36 -43.95 3.40
C PHE A 9 -7.21 -44.02 2.13
N TYR A 10 -8.35 -44.69 2.23
CA TYR A 10 -9.38 -44.72 1.20
C TYR A 10 -10.77 -44.83 1.84
N TRP A 11 -11.70 -44.01 1.36
CA TRP A 11 -13.14 -44.18 1.59
C TRP A 11 -13.92 -43.60 0.42
N ARG A 12 -15.18 -44.02 0.27
CA ARG A 12 -16.06 -43.50 -0.78
C ARG A 12 -16.34 -42.01 -0.51
N GLY A 13 -15.95 -41.15 -1.45
CA GLY A 13 -16.14 -39.69 -1.33
C GLY A 13 -14.96 -38.93 -0.70
N MET A 14 -13.83 -39.59 -0.42
CA MET A 14 -12.65 -38.99 0.21
C MET A 14 -12.20 -37.65 -0.38
N GLU A 15 -12.15 -37.55 -1.70
CA GLU A 15 -11.73 -36.32 -2.37
C GLU A 15 -12.67 -35.15 -2.04
N ALA A 16 -13.98 -35.37 -2.07
CA ALA A 16 -14.98 -34.35 -1.76
C ALA A 16 -14.86 -33.87 -0.30
N ASP A 17 -14.64 -34.78 0.65
CA ASP A 17 -14.47 -34.44 2.06
C ASP A 17 -13.19 -33.63 2.30
N VAL A 18 -12.09 -33.99 1.64
CA VAL A 18 -10.83 -33.24 1.70
C VAL A 18 -10.99 -31.84 1.11
N HIS A 19 -11.70 -31.70 -0.01
CA HIS A 19 -12.01 -30.39 -0.59
C HIS A 19 -12.87 -29.55 0.36
N LYS A 20 -13.95 -30.12 0.90
CA LYS A 20 -14.82 -29.45 1.86
C LYS A 20 -14.05 -28.96 3.09
N LEU A 21 -13.11 -29.75 3.62
CA LEU A 21 -12.26 -29.33 4.73
C LEU A 21 -11.37 -28.13 4.34
N VAL A 22 -10.66 -28.25 3.22
CA VAL A 22 -9.67 -27.25 2.78
C VAL A 22 -10.31 -25.93 2.37
N ASP A 23 -11.48 -25.98 1.75
CA ASP A 23 -12.21 -24.80 1.29
C ASP A 23 -12.88 -24.03 2.44
N ASN A 24 -13.12 -24.69 3.58
CA ASN A 24 -13.67 -24.06 4.79
C ASN A 24 -12.61 -23.75 5.87
N CYS A 25 -11.36 -24.16 5.67
CA CYS A 25 -10.29 -23.92 6.65
C CYS A 25 -9.78 -22.47 6.56
N ILE A 26 -10.12 -21.64 7.55
CA ILE A 26 -9.72 -20.22 7.62
C ILE A 26 -8.20 -20.04 7.54
N VAL A 27 -7.43 -20.90 8.22
CA VAL A 27 -5.96 -20.85 8.19
C VAL A 27 -5.44 -21.11 6.78
N CYS A 28 -5.97 -22.12 6.10
CA CYS A 28 -5.59 -22.42 4.71
C CYS A 28 -6.01 -21.31 3.75
N LEU A 29 -7.21 -20.75 3.91
CA LEU A 29 -7.71 -19.66 3.07
C LEU A 29 -6.85 -18.39 3.19
N LYS A 30 -6.41 -18.04 4.41
CA LYS A 30 -5.53 -16.89 4.64
C LYS A 30 -4.10 -17.12 4.14
N ALA A 31 -3.60 -18.35 4.23
CA ALA A 31 -2.24 -18.69 3.80
C ALA A 31 -2.12 -18.84 2.28
N LYS A 32 -3.23 -19.16 1.59
CA LYS A 32 -3.25 -19.26 0.12
C LYS A 32 -3.30 -17.87 -0.50
N HIS A 33 -2.51 -17.68 -1.56
CA HIS A 33 -2.68 -16.51 -2.41
C HIS A 33 -4.07 -16.55 -3.07
N PRO A 34 -4.87 -15.47 -3.01
CA PRO A 34 -6.15 -15.45 -3.68
C PRO A 34 -5.95 -15.60 -5.19
N THR A 35 -6.60 -16.59 -5.79
CA THR A 35 -6.59 -16.82 -7.24
C THR A 35 -7.69 -16.06 -7.97
N THR A 36 -8.47 -15.26 -7.24
CA THR A 36 -9.54 -14.44 -7.80
C THR A 36 -8.93 -13.46 -8.81
N ARG A 37 -9.30 -13.63 -10.08
CA ARG A 37 -8.97 -12.64 -11.11
C ARG A 37 -9.82 -11.40 -10.84
N PHE A 38 -9.18 -10.28 -10.59
CA PHE A 38 -9.88 -8.99 -10.56
C PHE A 38 -10.52 -8.75 -11.93
N GLY A 39 -11.72 -8.14 -11.93
CA GLY A 39 -12.41 -7.76 -13.16
C GLY A 39 -11.61 -6.72 -13.97
N LYS A 40 -12.10 -6.38 -15.17
CA LYS A 40 -11.51 -5.27 -15.93
C LYS A 40 -11.71 -3.97 -15.17
N LEU A 41 -10.65 -3.16 -15.07
CA LEU A 41 -10.79 -1.80 -14.57
C LEU A 41 -11.75 -1.03 -15.50
N PRO A 42 -12.65 -0.19 -14.94
CA PRO A 42 -13.48 0.67 -15.77
C PRO A 42 -12.59 1.62 -16.59
N PRO A 43 -13.00 1.99 -17.80
CA PRO A 43 -12.28 2.98 -18.58
C PRO A 43 -12.22 4.30 -17.79
N LYS A 44 -11.04 4.94 -17.78
CA LYS A 44 -10.89 6.25 -17.13
C LYS A 44 -11.64 7.30 -17.92
N SER A 45 -12.69 7.89 -17.35
CA SER A 45 -13.33 9.09 -17.87
C SER A 45 -12.52 10.31 -17.45
N VAL A 46 -12.08 11.13 -18.41
CA VAL A 46 -11.35 12.38 -18.13
C VAL A 46 -12.09 13.51 -18.82
N GLU A 47 -12.42 14.57 -18.08
CA GLU A 47 -12.84 15.83 -18.65
C GLU A 47 -11.64 16.50 -19.32
N VAL A 48 -11.72 16.79 -20.62
CA VAL A 48 -10.60 17.34 -21.41
C VAL A 48 -10.52 18.86 -21.22
N ARG A 49 -10.37 19.30 -19.97
CA ARG A 49 -10.18 20.68 -19.59
C ARG A 49 -8.91 20.78 -18.74
N PRO A 50 -7.90 21.55 -19.16
CA PRO A 50 -6.68 21.71 -18.37
C PRO A 50 -7.00 22.15 -16.94
N TRP A 51 -6.28 21.59 -15.97
CA TRP A 51 -6.41 21.88 -14.55
C TRP A 51 -7.76 21.51 -13.92
N PHE A 52 -8.61 20.74 -14.61
CA PHE A 52 -9.88 20.26 -14.06
C PHE A 52 -9.70 19.09 -13.07
N GLU A 53 -8.83 18.14 -13.42
CA GLU A 53 -8.48 17.00 -12.59
C GLU A 53 -6.96 16.87 -12.56
N ILE A 54 -6.38 16.88 -11.35
CA ILE A 54 -4.94 16.72 -11.15
C ILE A 54 -4.67 15.46 -10.34
N ALA A 55 -3.62 14.73 -10.69
CA ALA A 55 -3.07 13.65 -9.87
C ALA A 55 -1.90 14.20 -9.07
N VAL A 56 -1.99 14.09 -7.73
CA VAL A 56 -0.94 14.52 -6.81
C VAL A 56 -0.41 13.30 -6.09
N ASP A 57 0.89 13.09 -6.15
CA ASP A 57 1.56 11.95 -5.51
C ASP A 57 2.92 12.37 -4.94
N SER A 58 3.37 11.68 -3.90
CA SER A 58 4.66 11.89 -3.27
C SER A 58 5.66 10.83 -3.68
N ILE A 59 6.85 11.27 -4.07
CA ILE A 59 8.03 10.43 -4.19
C ILE A 59 8.71 10.41 -2.82
N ASP A 60 8.67 9.24 -2.19
CA ASP A 60 9.39 8.96 -0.94
C ASP A 60 10.91 9.11 -1.12
N PRO A 61 11.66 9.29 -0.01
CA PRO A 61 13.10 9.53 -0.06
C PRO A 61 13.83 8.47 -0.89
N TYR A 62 14.33 8.88 -2.06
CA TYR A 62 14.99 7.97 -3.00
C TYR A 62 16.50 8.22 -3.07
N GLY A 63 17.25 7.11 -3.20
CA GLY A 63 18.70 7.10 -3.35
C GLY A 63 19.46 7.56 -2.10
N LYS A 64 20.78 7.63 -2.22
CA LYS A 64 21.69 7.99 -1.11
C LYS A 64 21.44 9.39 -0.54
N LYS A 65 20.93 10.30 -1.37
CA LYS A 65 20.66 11.69 -1.02
C LYS A 65 19.27 11.89 -0.39
N ARG A 66 18.47 10.83 -0.23
CA ARG A 66 17.11 10.89 0.34
C ARG A 66 16.27 12.00 -0.29
N VAL A 67 16.32 12.11 -1.62
CA VAL A 67 15.55 13.14 -2.32
C VAL A 67 14.09 12.73 -2.30
N SER A 68 13.25 13.64 -1.84
CA SER A 68 11.79 13.47 -1.82
C SER A 68 11.16 14.59 -2.63
N ALA A 69 10.04 14.30 -3.28
CA ALA A 69 9.40 15.25 -4.17
C ALA A 69 7.87 15.08 -4.18
N LEU A 70 7.17 16.16 -4.44
CA LEU A 70 5.74 16.17 -4.76
C LEU A 70 5.61 16.22 -6.28
N THR A 71 4.83 15.31 -6.83
CA THR A 71 4.48 15.30 -8.25
C THR A 71 3.04 15.78 -8.41
N ILE A 72 2.84 16.72 -9.33
CA ILE A 72 1.54 17.25 -9.70
C ILE A 72 1.39 17.03 -11.19
N ILE A 73 0.36 16.29 -11.59
CA ILE A 73 0.13 15.92 -12.99
C ILE A 73 -1.26 16.41 -13.39
N ASP A 74 -1.34 17.30 -14.39
CA ASP A 74 -2.60 17.62 -15.03
C ASP A 74 -3.05 16.43 -15.89
N ILE A 75 -4.23 15.86 -15.59
CA ILE A 75 -4.66 14.59 -16.18
C ILE A 75 -5.11 14.79 -17.64
N ALA A 76 -5.59 16.00 -17.98
CA ALA A 76 -6.03 16.34 -19.33
C ALA A 76 -4.85 16.54 -20.29
N THR A 77 -3.83 17.32 -19.90
CA THR A 77 -2.68 17.67 -20.77
C THR A 77 -1.47 16.77 -20.59
N ARG A 78 -1.40 16.02 -19.49
CA ARG A 78 -0.20 15.26 -19.06
C ARG A 78 1.00 16.14 -18.74
N LEU A 79 0.77 17.41 -18.45
CA LEU A 79 1.78 18.29 -17.90
C LEU A 79 2.16 17.81 -16.50
N ILE A 80 3.46 17.72 -16.22
CA ILE A 80 4.00 17.26 -14.94
C ILE A 80 4.83 18.39 -14.33
N GLU A 81 4.51 18.72 -13.09
CA GLU A 81 5.31 19.59 -12.24
C GLU A 81 5.85 18.80 -11.06
N ILE A 82 7.16 18.92 -10.79
CA ILE A 82 7.84 18.20 -9.72
C ILE A 82 8.46 19.23 -8.79
N LEU A 83 8.04 19.20 -7.53
CA LEU A 83 8.50 20.13 -6.50
C LEU A 83 9.30 19.36 -5.44
N PRO A 84 10.50 19.82 -5.06
CA PRO A 84 11.24 19.21 -3.96
C PRO A 84 10.47 19.43 -2.66
N THR A 85 10.25 18.38 -1.88
CA THR A 85 9.61 18.51 -0.57
C THR A 85 10.64 18.94 0.47
N LEU A 86 10.35 20.01 1.20
CA LEU A 86 11.23 20.52 2.26
C LEU A 86 11.30 19.61 3.50
N TYR A 87 10.40 18.63 3.61
CA TYR A 87 10.24 17.76 4.78
C TYR A 87 11.11 16.51 4.81
N CYS A 88 12.12 16.38 3.94
CA CYS A 88 13.05 15.26 4.00
C CYS A 88 14.36 15.58 4.72
N ASN A 89 14.32 16.48 5.70
CA ASN A 89 15.37 16.58 6.71
C ASN A 89 14.71 16.47 8.08
N GLU A 90 15.18 15.46 8.82
CA GLU A 90 14.97 15.20 10.25
C GLU A 90 13.78 14.27 10.58
N TYR A 91 14.14 13.10 11.12
CA TYR A 91 13.30 12.08 11.78
C TYR A 91 12.69 10.97 10.91
N GLY A 92 13.27 9.78 11.01
CA GLY A 92 12.52 8.52 10.92
C GLY A 92 11.60 8.37 12.14
N GLY A 93 10.57 9.19 12.25
CA GLY A 93 9.63 9.22 13.36
C GLY A 93 8.23 9.58 12.88
N GLY A 94 7.23 8.95 13.49
CA GLY A 94 5.84 8.94 13.06
C GLY A 94 5.18 10.31 12.91
N VAL A 95 4.07 10.28 12.16
CA VAL A 95 3.08 11.36 12.04
C VAL A 95 2.80 11.95 13.43
N PRO A 96 2.91 13.28 13.63
CA PRO A 96 2.57 13.88 14.91
C PRO A 96 1.04 13.85 15.09
N ASP A 97 0.59 13.07 16.08
CA ASP A 97 -0.77 13.11 16.57
C ASP A 97 -1.05 14.47 17.23
N GLY A 98 -1.80 15.32 16.54
CA GLY A 98 -2.63 16.39 17.11
C GLY A 98 -1.94 17.55 17.87
N PRO A 99 -2.67 18.66 18.12
CA PRO A 99 -2.10 19.82 18.77
C PRO A 99 -2.20 19.66 20.29
N GLY A 100 -1.07 19.47 20.97
CA GLY A 100 -1.08 19.48 22.43
C GLY A 100 0.26 19.17 23.09
N SER A 101 1.02 20.23 23.39
CA SER A 101 1.80 20.40 24.64
C SER A 101 2.99 21.31 24.36
N ALA A 102 2.81 22.59 24.70
CA ALA A 102 3.92 23.50 24.95
C ALA A 102 4.82 22.92 26.05
N ARG A 103 6.14 22.84 25.79
CA ARG A 103 7.13 22.63 26.85
C ARG A 103 8.34 23.54 26.64
N THR A 104 8.29 24.64 27.38
CA THR A 104 9.34 25.42 28.02
C THR A 104 10.79 25.14 27.59
N ALA A 105 11.41 26.15 26.97
CA ALA A 105 12.85 26.25 26.77
C ALA A 105 13.58 26.29 28.13
N ARG A 106 14.54 25.39 28.35
CA ARG A 106 15.56 25.54 29.40
C ARG A 106 16.79 26.18 28.79
N SER A 107 17.24 27.25 29.43
CA SER A 107 18.43 28.03 29.10
C SER A 107 19.71 27.18 29.18
N ALA A 108 20.57 27.33 28.17
CA ALA A 108 21.94 26.83 28.20
C ALA A 108 22.83 27.89 28.87
N SER A 109 23.45 27.52 29.99
CA SER A 109 24.53 28.28 30.62
C SER A 109 25.83 28.00 29.86
N ALA A 110 26.47 29.05 29.36
CA ALA A 110 27.79 29.00 28.75
C ALA A 110 28.88 28.74 29.82
N ARG A 111 29.87 27.91 29.46
CA ARG A 111 31.25 27.98 29.93
C ARG A 111 32.17 27.66 28.76
#